data_AF-A0A935HUZ2-F1
#
_entry.id   AF-A0A935HUZ2-F1
#
_cell.length_a   1.000
_cell.length_b   1.000
_cell.length_c   1.000
_cell.angle_alpha   90.00
_cell.angle_beta   90.00
_cell.angle_gamma   90.00
#
_symmetry.space_group_name_H-M   'P 1'
#
loop_
_entity.id
_entity.type
_entity.pdbx_description
1 polymer ?
#
loop_
_entity_poly.entity_id
_entity_poly.type
_entity_poly.pdbx_seq_one_letter_code
_entity_poly.pdbx_strand_id
1 'polypeptide(L)' 'MTGTHKGIFLNIPPTLNCVSLKGIDIYEIKNDKIVSHWNEVDMFGLLNQIKNV' A
#
# COMPACT_ATOMS: atom_id res chain seq x y z
N MET A 1 -1.10 -7.64 -0.13
CA MET A 1 -1.77 -7.13 -1.35
C MET A 1 -0.78 -7.13 -2.50
N THR A 2 -1.18 -7.47 -3.73
CA THR A 2 -0.33 -7.40 -4.93
C THR A 2 -0.92 -6.45 -5.96
N GLY A 3 -0.09 -5.84 -6.81
CA GLY A 3 -0.56 -4.93 -7.87
C GLY A 3 0.52 -4.63 -8.91
N THR A 4 0.20 -3.79 -9.90
CA THR A 4 1.15 -3.30 -10.90
C THR A 4 1.26 -1.79 -10.80
N HIS A 5 2.48 -1.24 -10.74
CA HIS A 5 2.72 0.19 -10.67
C HIS A 5 2.50 0.87 -12.04
N LYS A 6 1.23 1.13 -12.37
CA LYS A 6 0.78 1.67 -13.67
C LYS A 6 0.54 3.18 -13.70
N GLY A 7 0.50 3.83 -12.54
CA GLY A 7 0.31 5.28 -12.42
C GLY A 7 1.45 5.93 -11.65
N ILE A 8 1.44 7.27 -11.59
CA ILE A 8 2.36 8.01 -10.72
C ILE A 8 1.99 7.72 -9.27
N PHE A 9 2.96 7.30 -8.46
CA PHE A 9 2.77 7.08 -7.02
C PHE A 9 3.84 7.84 -6.23
N LEU A 10 3.44 8.73 -5.33
CA LEU A 10 4.36 9.59 -4.56
C LEU A 10 5.42 10.28 -5.43
N ASN A 11 4.98 10.85 -6.56
CA ASN A 11 5.83 11.49 -7.59
C ASN A 11 6.83 10.56 -8.30
N ILE A 12 6.72 9.24 -8.13
CA ILE A 12 7.52 8.26 -8.88
C ILE A 12 6.72 7.88 -10.14
N PRO A 13 7.28 8.03 -11.36
CA PRO A 13 6.64 7.61 -12.60
C PRO A 13 6.32 6.11 -12.63
N PRO A 14 5.34 5.65 -13.42
CA PRO A 14 4.98 4.25 -13.49
C PRO A 14 6.16 3.39 -14.00
N THR A 15 6.46 2.32 -13.27
CA THR A 15 7.55 1.37 -13.63
C THR A 15 7.04 0.10 -14.31
N LEU A 16 5.72 -0.13 -14.28
CA LEU A 16 5.09 -1.38 -14.74
C LEU A 16 5.52 -2.64 -13.98
N ASN A 17 6.29 -2.50 -12.90
CA ASN A 17 6.66 -3.62 -12.04
C ASN A 17 5.41 -4.19 -11.34
N CYS A 18 5.38 -5.53 -11.22
CA CYS A 18 4.51 -6.19 -10.26
C CYS A 18 5.10 -5.99 -8.86
N VAL A 19 4.24 -5.57 -7.92
CA VAL A 19 4.63 -5.28 -6.54
C VAL A 19 3.83 -6.12 -5.56
N SER A 20 4.42 -6.38 -4.40
CA SER A 20 3.75 -6.94 -3.24
C SER A 20 3.88 -5.99 -2.05
N LEU A 21 2.74 -5.57 -1.50
CA LEU A 21 2.65 -4.75 -0.29
C LEU A 21 2.23 -5.63 0.89
N LYS A 22 3.03 -5.57 1.96
CA LYS A 22 2.72 -6.18 3.26
C LYS A 22 2.15 -5.10 4.18
N GLY A 23 1.20 -5.48 5.03
CA GLY A 23 0.61 -4.58 6.00
C GLY A 23 -0.34 -5.30 6.93
N ILE A 24 -0.76 -4.56 7.94
CA ILE A 24 -1.76 -4.97 8.95
C ILE A 24 -2.81 -3.87 9.00
N ASP A 25 -4.08 -4.27 9.02
CA ASP A 25 -5.22 -3.39 9.23
C ASP A 25 -5.92 -3.76 10.54
N ILE A 26 -6.27 -2.76 11.34
CA ILE A 26 -6.99 -2.90 12.60
C ILE A 26 -8.26 -2.07 12.49
N TYR A 27 -9.40 -2.71 12.76
CA TYR A 27 -10.71 -2.07 12.70
C TYR A 27 -11.39 -2.08 14.07
N GLU A 28 -11.94 -0.95 14.48
CA GLU A 28 -12.94 -0.90 15.56
C GLU A 28 -14.34 -0.97 14.93
N ILE A 29 -15.16 -1.90 15.38
CA ILE A 29 -16.52 -2.14 14.85
C ILE A 29 -17.55 -1.89 15.96
N LYS A 30 -18.57 -1.06 15.67
CA LYS A 30 -19.75 -0.84 16.52
C LYS A 30 -21.01 -0.85 15.67
N ASN A 31 -22.06 -1.53 16.13
CA ASN A 31 -23.35 -1.65 15.42
C ASN A 31 -23.16 -2.04 13.95
N ASP A 32 -22.34 -3.08 13.71
CA ASP A 32 -22.00 -3.63 12.39
C ASP A 32 -21.35 -2.63 11.41
N LYS A 33 -20.79 -1.53 11.93
CA LYS A 33 -20.07 -0.51 11.15
C LYS A 33 -18.66 -0.33 11.68
N ILE A 34 -17.72 -0.12 10.76
CA ILE A 34 -16.34 0.31 11.09
C ILE A 34 -16.42 1.76 11.57
N VAL A 35 -16.01 2.01 12.80
CA VAL A 35 -15.97 3.36 13.41
C VAL A 35 -14.57 3.94 13.51
N SER A 36 -13.54 3.10 13.37
CA SER A 36 -12.14 3.51 13.28
C SER A 36 -11.32 2.47 12.52
N HIS A 37 -10.27 2.95 11.87
CA HIS A 37 -9.31 2.15 11.11
C HIS A 37 -7.91 2.66 11.39
N TRP A 38 -7.02 1.74 11.73
CA TRP A 38 -5.59 1.97 11.78
C TRP A 38 -4.92 0.97 10.87
N ASN A 39 -3.83 1.38 10.23
CA ASN A 39 -3.02 0.46 9.47
C ASN A 39 -1.54 0.77 9.62
N GLU A 40 -0.75 -0.26 9.36
CA GLU A 40 0.68 -0.14 9.13
C GLU A 40 1.01 -0.89 7.84
N VAL A 41 1.71 -0.24 6.93
CA VAL A 41 2.09 -0.81 5.63
C VAL A 41 3.59 -0.65 5.43
N ASP A 42 4.23 -1.66 4.83
CA ASP A 42 5.65 -1.63 4.49
C ASP A 42 5.89 -0.69 3.29
N MET A 43 5.82 0.61 3.56
CA MET A 43 6.00 1.65 2.55
C MET A 43 7.43 1.67 2.03
N PHE A 44 8.42 1.40 2.89
CA PHE A 44 9.81 1.33 2.48
C PHE A 44 10.04 0.18 1.49
N GLY A 45 9.53 -1.01 1.78
CA GLY A 45 9.59 -2.15 0.88
C GLY A 45 8.85 -1.90 -0.44
N LEU A 46 7.73 -1.17 -0.43
CA LEU A 46 7.05 -0.74 -1.66
C LEU A 46 7.93 0.22 -2.47
N LEU A 47 8.46 1.26 -1.84
CA LEU A 47 9.32 2.24 -2.51
C LEU A 47 10.57 1.59 -3.11
N ASN A 48 11.15 0.59 -2.45
CA ASN A 48 12.28 -0.17 -3.00
C ASN A 48 11.91 -0.99 -4.24
N GLN A 49 10.64 -1.40 -4.41
CA GLN A 49 10.18 -2.13 -5.61
C GLN A 49 9.90 -1.21 -6.81
N ILE A 50 9.64 0.08 -6.58
CA ILE A 50 9.20 1.03 -7.63
C ILE A 50 10.17 2.17 -7.91
N LYS A 51 11.18 2.38 -7.06
CA LYS A 51 12.25 3.34 -7.37
C LYS A 51 13.25 2.68 -8.31
N ASN A 52 13.48 3.32 -9.46
CA ASN A 52 14.65 3.02 -10.28
C ASN A 52 15.84 3.67 -9.57
N VAL A 53 16.68 2.85 -8.93
CA VAL A 53 18.01 3.27 -8.46
C VAL A 53 18.98 3.21 -9.61
#